data_AF-A0A437SWG2-F1
#
_entry.id   AF-A0A437SWG2-F1
#
_cell.length_a   1.000
_cell.length_b   1.000
_cell.length_c   1.000
_cell.angle_alpha   90.00
_cell.angle_beta   90.00
_cell.angle_gamma   90.00
#
_symmetry.space_group_name_H-M   'P 1'
#
loop_
_entity.id
_entity.type
_entity.pdbx_description
1 polymer ?
#
loop_
_entity_poly.entity_id
_entity_poly.type
_entity_poly.pdbx_seq_one_letter_code
_entity_poly.pdbx_strand_id
1 'polypeptide(L)' 'MRKAEIKEYVDELVKTPGTDATGLTEFEKTFSDEEWDYFMDLLLEKQKLVAADKLTVPEPLVG' A
#
# COMPACT_ATOMS: atom_id res chain seq x y z
N MET A 1 16.28 9.14 0.13
CA MET A 1 14.86 8.79 0.34
C MET A 1 14.32 8.12 -0.92
N ARG A 2 13.93 6.84 -0.84
CA ARG A 2 13.51 6.01 -1.98
C ARG A 2 12.04 6.21 -2.34
N LYS A 3 11.62 7.47 -2.51
CA LYS A 3 10.21 7.84 -2.73
C LYS A 3 9.58 7.19 -3.97
N ALA A 4 10.37 6.95 -5.02
CA ALA A 4 9.90 6.30 -6.24
C ALA A 4 9.58 4.82 -6.01
N GLU A 5 10.51 4.08 -5.38
CA GLU A 5 10.34 2.66 -5.05
C GLU A 5 9.14 2.45 -4.11
N ILE A 6 8.99 3.29 -3.09
CA ILE A 6 7.86 3.24 -2.16
C ILE A 6 6.53 3.48 -2.87
N LYS A 7 6.50 4.40 -3.84
CA LYS A 7 5.28 4.70 -4.60
C LYS A 7 4.88 3.53 -5.50
N GLU A 8 5.84 2.93 -6.21
CA GLU A 8 5.60 1.74 -7.02
C GLU A 8 5.09 0.58 -6.17
N TYR A 9 5.73 0.37 -5.01
CA TYR A 9 5.31 -0.65 -4.05
C TYR A 9 3.87 -0.45 -3.56
N VAL A 10 3.49 0.78 -3.16
CA VAL A 10 2.10 1.09 -2.76
C VAL A 10 1.11 0.88 -3.91
N ASP A 11 1.48 1.27 -5.13
CA ASP A 11 0.63 1.10 -6.32
C ASP A 11 0.40 -0.39 -6.66
N GLU A 12 1.35 -1.27 -6.38
CA GLU A 12 1.19 -2.72 -6.47
C GLU A 12 0.36 -3.28 -5.31
N LEU A 13 0.58 -2.78 -4.10
CA LEU A 13 -0.13 -3.20 -2.89
C LEU A 13 -1.65 -2.98 -3.02
N VAL A 14 -2.07 -1.80 -3.50
CA VAL A 14 -3.50 -1.45 -3.67
C VAL A 14 -4.18 -2.20 -4.82
N LYS A 15 -3.42 -2.74 -5.77
CA LYS A 15 -3.95 -3.55 -6.88
C LYS A 15 -4.08 -5.02 -6.51
N THR A 16 -3.33 -5.46 -5.50
CA THR A 16 -3.36 -6.85 -5.05
C THR A 16 -4.50 -6.97 -4.05
N PRO A 17 -5.55 -7.77 -4.34
CA PRO A 17 -6.58 -8.05 -3.36
C PRO A 17 -5.89 -8.63 -2.13
N GLY A 18 -6.12 -8.02 -0.96
CA GLY A 18 -5.44 -8.38 0.27
C GLY A 18 -5.58 -9.87 0.53
N THR A 19 -4.50 -10.63 0.32
CA THR A 19 -4.32 -11.87 1.05
C THR A 19 -4.09 -11.46 2.50
N ASP A 20 -4.56 -12.24 3.47
CA ASP A 20 -4.38 -12.00 4.91
C ASP A 20 -2.89 -12.10 5.35
N ALA A 21 -2.00 -11.43 4.63
CA ALA A 21 -0.59 -11.28 4.92
C ALA A 21 -0.47 -10.43 6.18
N THR A 22 -0.53 -11.12 7.31
CA THR A 22 -0.38 -10.58 8.65
C THR A 22 1.11 -10.29 8.91
N GLY A 23 1.64 -9.21 8.35
CA GLY A 23 2.99 -8.75 8.69
C GLY A 23 3.62 -7.77 7.70
N LEU A 24 4.69 -7.11 8.17
CA LEU A 24 5.51 -6.23 7.32
C LEU A 24 6.32 -7.06 6.32
N THR A 25 6.38 -6.62 5.07
CA THR A 25 7.26 -7.22 4.05
C THR A 25 8.73 -6.92 4.33
N GLU A 26 9.63 -7.71 3.75
CA GLU A 26 11.07 -7.44 3.87
C GLU A 26 11.45 -6.05 3.33
N PHE A 27 10.71 -5.52 2.36
CA PHE A 27 10.91 -4.17 1.84
C PHE A 27 10.53 -3.09 2.86
N GLU A 28 9.34 -3.23 3.46
CA GLU A 28 8.83 -2.35 4.52
C GLU A 28 9.75 -2.32 5.75
N LYS A 29 10.40 -3.43 6.09
CA LYS A 29 11.39 -3.50 7.19
C LYS A 29 12.66 -2.68 6.91
N THR A 30 12.94 -2.32 5.67
CA THR A 30 14.13 -1.52 5.30
C THR A 30 13.89 -0.01 5.36
N PHE A 31 12.67 0.43 5.61
CA PHE A 31 12.32 1.84 5.62
C PHE A 31 12.94 2.53 6.84
N SER A 32 13.48 3.72 6.61
CA SER A 32 13.71 4.68 7.70
C SER A 32 12.37 5.26 8.18
N ASP A 33 12.36 5.88 9.36
CA ASP A 33 11.15 6.53 9.91
C ASP A 33 10.51 7.51 8.89
N GLU A 34 11.35 8.26 8.20
CA GLU A 34 10.97 9.19 7.14
C GLU A 34 10.31 8.49 5.92
N GLU A 35 10.84 7.32 5.54
CA GLU A 35 10.29 6.50 4.45
C GLU A 35 9.00 5.80 4.86
N TRP A 36 8.90 5.41 6.13
CA TRP A 36 7.71 4.84 6.74
C TRP A 36 6.55 5.84 6.77
N ASP A 37 6.80 7.08 7.19
CA ASP A 37 5.80 8.15 7.19
C ASP A 37 5.29 8.42 5.76
N TYR A 38 6.20 8.52 4.80
CA TYR A 38 5.84 8.71 3.39
C TYR A 38 5.02 7.54 2.82
N PHE A 39 5.35 6.31 3.20
CA PHE A 39 4.60 5.11 2.83
C PHE A 39 3.18 5.13 3.40
N MET A 40 3.03 5.44 4.69
CA MET A 40 1.74 5.49 5.38
C MET A 40 0.84 6.59 4.82
N ASP A 41 1.39 7.77 4.52
CA ASP A 41 0.65 8.85 3.87
C ASP A 41 0.10 8.42 2.50
N LEU A 42 0.93 7.76 1.68
CA LEU A 42 0.51 7.25 0.38
C LEU A 42 -0.59 6.19 0.49
N LEU A 43 -0.47 5.25 1.44
CA LEU A 43 -1.51 4.26 1.69
C LEU A 43 -2.84 4.90 2.10
N LEU A 44 -2.80 5.87 3.01
CA LEU A 44 -3.97 6.58 3.49
C LEU A 44 -4.65 7.37 2.35
N GLU A 45 -3.88 8.03 1.49
CA GLU A 45 -4.41 8.70 0.30
C GLU A 45 -5.11 7.74 -0.64
N LYS A 46 -4.49 6.57 -0.91
CA LYS A 46 -5.08 5.56 -1.80
C LYS A 46 -6.33 4.96 -1.19
N GLN A 47 -6.36 4.64 0.10
CA GLN A 47 -7.56 4.17 0.80
C GLN A 47 -8.70 5.19 0.75
N LYS A 48 -8.40 6.49 0.87
CA LYS A 48 -9.41 7.55 0.67
C LYS A 48 -9.97 7.56 -0.75
N LEU A 49 -9.15 7.27 -1.76
CA LEU A 49 -9.61 7.14 -3.15
C LEU A 49 -10.49 5.91 -3.36
N VAL A 50 -10.16 4.79 -2.73
CA VAL A 50 -11.00 3.57 -2.73
C VAL A 50 -12.34 3.86 -2.04
N ALA A 51 -12.33 4.45 -0.85
CA ALA A 51 -13.54 4.81 -0.11
C ALA A 51 -14.40 5.87 -0.82
N ALA A 52 -13.79 6.73 -1.63
CA ALA A 52 -14.47 7.69 -2.48
C ALA A 52 -14.97 7.08 -3.81
N ASP A 53 -14.86 5.77 -4.00
CA ASP A 53 -15.24 5.03 -5.20
C ASP A 53 -14.49 5.48 -6.47
N LYS A 54 -13.32 6.11 -6.29
CA LYS A 54 -12.45 6.62 -7.36
C LYS A 54 -11.35 5.63 -7.76
N LEU A 55 -11.19 4.54 -7.00
CA LEU A 55 -10.22 3.48 -7.25
C LEU A 55 -10.92 2.12 -7.07
N THR A 56 -11.14 1.39 -8.16
CA THR A 56 -11.69 0.04 -8.13
C THR A 56 -10.61 -0.92 -7.63
N VAL A 57 -10.72 -1.37 -6.38
CA VAL A 57 -9.91 -2.48 -5.86
C VAL A 57 -10.63 -3.77 -6.26
N PRO A 58 -9.94 -4.74 -6.88
CA PRO A 58 -10.54 -6.04 -7.12
C PRO A 58 -10.98 -6.66 -5.79
N GLU A 59 -12.21 -7.19 -5.73
CA GLU A 59 -12.71 -7.86 -4.54
C GLU A 59 -11.73 -8.97 -4.11
N PRO A 60 -11.46 -9.11 -2.80
CA PRO A 60 -10.67 -10.24 -2.32
C PRO A 60 -11.37 -11.53 -2.76
N LEU A 61 -10.59 -12.45 -3.33
CA LEU A 61 -11.06 -13.80 -3.68
C LEU A 61 -11.27 -14.59 -2.38
N VAL A 62 -12.31 -14.23 -1.63
CA VAL A 62 -12.77 -15.00 -0.46
C VAL A 62 -13.58 -16.17 -1.00
N GLY A 63 -13.05 -17.38 -0.82
CA GLY A 63 -13.73 -18.66 -1.04
C GLY A 63 -13.36 -19.64 0.04
#